data_AF-A0A3C0FZQ2-F1
#
_entry.id   AF-A0A3C0FZQ2-F1
#
_cell.length_a   1.000
_cell.length_b   1.000
_cell.length_c   1.000
_cell.angle_alpha   90.00
_cell.angle_beta   90.00
_cell.angle_gamma   90.00
#
_symmetry.space_group_name_H-M   'P 1'
#
loop_
_entity.id
_entity.type
_entity.pdbx_description
1 polymer ?
#
loop_
_entity_poly.entity_id
_entity_poly.type
_entity_poly.pdbx_seq_one_letter_code
_entity_poly.pdbx_strand_id
1 'polypeptide(L)'
;MTTGAAEYAYESPTDSEVHAFITATCNDQQLKPVTIEQLYDLYPKWPNQASNEYAQPKYITQLDPDNFMVAPQPDSTTTYDVRMIVCLKPLRTATTMDKTVLDDLETVIMHGALQHLLVLPDRTWSDRELASYHAKQFAFKLSERRARGNLGASRASMRVQAQKFA
;
A
#
# COMPACT_ATOMS: atom_id res chain seq x y z
N MET A 1 7.78 -19.88 1.60
CA MET A 1 8.40 -19.25 2.79
C MET A 1 9.43 -20.17 3.42
N THR A 2 10.46 -19.62 4.05
CA THR A 2 11.49 -20.39 4.80
C THR A 2 11.08 -20.59 6.25
N THR A 3 11.21 -21.81 6.78
CA THR A 3 10.90 -22.15 8.19
C THR A 3 11.66 -21.27 9.18
N GLY A 4 10.97 -20.82 10.23
CA GLY A 4 11.57 -20.05 11.33
C GLY A 4 11.98 -18.61 10.97
N ALA A 5 11.84 -18.17 9.72
CA ALA A 5 11.99 -16.77 9.36
C ALA A 5 10.68 -16.01 9.69
N ALA A 6 10.80 -14.85 10.32
CA ALA A 6 9.65 -13.97 10.58
C ALA A 6 9.48 -12.88 9.51
N GLU A 7 10.55 -12.58 8.78
CA GLU A 7 10.66 -11.47 7.84
C GLU A 7 10.99 -12.01 6.44
N TYR A 8 10.33 -11.44 5.43
CA TYR A 8 10.44 -11.82 4.04
C TYR A 8 10.49 -10.58 3.16
N ALA A 9 11.37 -10.59 2.16
CA ALA A 9 11.42 -9.52 1.16
C ALA A 9 10.25 -9.63 0.17
N TYR A 10 9.73 -8.49 -0.27
CA TYR A 10 8.80 -8.43 -1.38
C TYR A 10 9.53 -8.70 -2.70
N GLU A 11 8.87 -9.44 -3.58
CA GLU A 11 9.27 -9.54 -4.98
C GLU A 11 8.55 -8.44 -5.78
N SER A 12 9.13 -7.25 -5.86
CA SER A 12 8.61 -6.14 -6.67
C SER A 12 9.37 -5.97 -8.00
N PRO A 13 8.72 -5.42 -9.04
CA PRO A 13 9.41 -5.02 -10.27
C PRO A 13 10.51 -3.98 -10.02
N THR A 14 11.58 -4.01 -10.84
CA THR A 14 12.85 -3.26 -10.64
C THR A 14 12.70 -1.74 -10.43
N ASP A 15 11.68 -1.11 -11.03
CA ASP A 15 11.45 0.34 -10.93
C ASP A 15 10.36 0.72 -9.92
N SER A 16 9.97 -0.21 -9.06
CA SER A 16 8.88 -0.01 -8.11
C SER A 16 9.19 -0.59 -6.73
N GLU A 17 8.70 0.11 -5.73
CA GLU A 17 8.74 -0.32 -4.33
C GLU A 17 7.30 -0.51 -3.82
N VAL A 18 7.12 -1.41 -2.86
CA VAL A 18 5.80 -1.67 -2.26
C VAL A 18 5.47 -0.54 -1.29
N HIS A 19 4.34 0.15 -1.53
CA HIS A 19 3.84 1.18 -0.63
C HIS A 19 3.03 0.59 0.52
N ALA A 20 2.14 -0.36 0.21
CA ALA A 20 1.29 -1.05 1.17
C ALA A 20 0.73 -2.31 0.53
N PHE A 21 0.39 -3.32 1.34
CA PHE A 21 -0.40 -4.46 0.89
C PHE A 21 -1.90 -4.23 1.13
N ILE A 22 -2.76 -4.74 0.24
CA ILE A 22 -4.22 -4.66 0.35
C ILE A 22 -4.77 -5.92 1.00
N THR A 23 -4.36 -7.08 0.51
CA THR A 23 -4.78 -8.39 1.02
C THR A 23 -3.66 -9.41 0.81
N ALA A 24 -3.60 -10.39 1.71
CA ALA A 24 -2.65 -11.48 1.66
C ALA A 24 -3.34 -12.80 2.03
N THR A 25 -3.03 -13.87 1.31
CA THR A 25 -3.51 -15.21 1.59
C THR A 25 -2.32 -16.17 1.67
N CYS A 26 -2.33 -17.07 2.66
CA CYS A 26 -1.33 -18.11 2.86
C CYS A 26 -2.01 -19.47 2.77
N ASN A 27 -1.66 -20.30 1.78
CA ASN A 27 -2.27 -21.62 1.56
C ASN A 27 -3.81 -21.58 1.62
N ASP A 28 -4.40 -20.64 0.88
CA ASP A 28 -5.84 -20.37 0.77
C ASP A 28 -6.54 -19.87 2.06
N GLN A 29 -5.79 -19.61 3.14
CA GLN A 29 -6.28 -18.89 4.31
C GLN A 29 -5.92 -17.41 4.24
N GLN A 30 -6.88 -16.52 4.47
CA GLN A 30 -6.63 -15.09 4.49
C GLN A 30 -5.83 -14.70 5.73
N LEU A 31 -4.73 -13.97 5.53
CA LEU A 31 -3.94 -13.39 6.60
C LEU A 31 -4.60 -12.11 7.10
N LYS A 32 -4.68 -11.96 8.41
CA LYS A 32 -5.22 -10.76 9.04
C LYS A 32 -4.12 -9.69 9.16
N PRO A 33 -4.30 -8.50 8.56
CA PRO A 33 -3.39 -7.39 8.80
C PRO A 33 -3.49 -6.93 10.25
N VAL A 34 -2.35 -6.76 10.91
CA VAL A 34 -2.24 -6.22 12.27
C VAL A 34 -1.07 -5.24 12.36
N THR A 35 -1.16 -4.29 13.29
CA THR A 35 -0.02 -3.44 13.61
C THR A 35 1.03 -4.23 14.38
N ILE A 36 2.28 -3.75 14.36
CA ILE A 36 3.36 -4.40 15.10
C ILE A 36 3.08 -4.47 16.61
N GLU A 37 2.48 -3.41 17.18
CA GLU A 37 2.08 -3.37 18.59
C GLU A 37 1.05 -4.46 18.92
N GLN A 38 0.00 -4.60 18.09
CA GLN A 38 -1.00 -5.66 18.25
C GLN A 38 -0.38 -7.06 18.08
N LEU A 39 0.64 -7.18 17.22
CA LEU A 39 1.38 -8.42 17.04
C LEU A 39 2.11 -8.79 18.34
N TYR A 40 2.77 -7.83 18.99
CA TYR A 40 3.45 -8.03 20.27
C TYR A 40 2.48 -8.33 21.42
N ASP A 41 1.27 -7.75 21.42
CA ASP A 41 0.24 -8.09 22.40
C ASP A 41 -0.24 -9.54 22.25
N LEU A 42 -0.39 -10.01 21.01
CA LEU A 42 -0.82 -11.38 20.71
C LEU A 42 0.32 -12.39 20.94
N TYR A 43 1.55 -12.02 20.59
CA TYR A 43 2.74 -12.86 20.69
C TYR A 43 3.90 -12.10 21.34
N PRO A 44 3.94 -12.01 22.68
CA PRO A 44 4.96 -11.23 23.41
C PRO A 44 6.40 -11.68 23.17
N LYS A 45 6.60 -12.94 22.77
CA LYS A 45 7.92 -13.52 22.49
C LYS A 45 8.36 -13.37 21.04
N TRP A 46 7.50 -12.85 20.15
CA TRP A 46 7.81 -12.70 18.74
C TRP A 46 8.93 -11.65 18.55
N PRO A 47 9.90 -11.83 17.64
CA PRO A 47 10.11 -12.97 16.73
C PRO A 47 10.95 -14.12 17.31
N ASN A 48 11.35 -14.06 18.59
CA ASN A 48 12.17 -15.07 19.25
C ASN A 48 11.32 -16.24 19.80
N GLN A 49 10.45 -16.80 18.96
CA GLN A 49 9.60 -17.94 19.33
C GLN A 49 10.41 -19.24 19.32
N ALA A 50 10.12 -20.13 20.27
CA ALA A 50 10.69 -21.46 20.26
C ALA A 50 10.09 -22.30 19.12
N SER A 51 10.82 -23.30 18.62
CA SER A 51 10.41 -24.08 17.44
C SER A 51 9.11 -24.88 17.62
N ASN A 52 8.66 -25.08 18.85
CA ASN A 52 7.37 -25.68 19.18
C ASN A 52 6.19 -24.71 19.07
N GLU A 53 6.44 -23.40 18.99
CA GLU A 53 5.43 -22.36 18.81
C GLU A 53 5.25 -22.00 17.32
N TYR A 54 6.01 -22.64 16.42
CA TYR A 54 5.87 -22.47 14.97
C TYR A 54 4.58 -23.09 14.47
N ALA A 55 3.87 -22.36 13.60
CA ALA A 55 2.58 -22.78 13.06
C ALA A 55 2.29 -22.05 11.76
N GLN A 56 1.16 -22.37 11.12
CA GLN A 56 0.69 -21.67 9.94
C GLN A 56 0.53 -20.16 10.23
N PRO A 57 1.13 -19.27 9.41
CA PRO A 57 0.98 -17.83 9.55
C PRO A 57 -0.49 -17.42 9.48
N LYS A 58 -0.90 -16.53 10.37
CA LYS A 58 -2.28 -15.98 10.45
C LYS A 58 -2.32 -14.47 10.37
N TYR A 59 -1.23 -13.84 10.76
CA TYR A 59 -1.09 -12.40 10.86
C TYR A 59 0.02 -11.94 9.94
N ILE A 60 -0.19 -10.77 9.34
CA ILE A 60 0.79 -10.10 8.51
C ILE A 60 0.92 -8.64 8.97
N THR A 61 2.15 -8.16 8.97
CA THR A 61 2.46 -6.76 9.25
C THR A 61 3.57 -6.29 8.32
N GLN A 62 3.66 -4.98 8.13
CA GLN A 62 4.66 -4.34 7.29
C GLN A 62 5.25 -3.18 8.07
N LEU A 63 6.57 -3.21 8.29
CA LEU A 63 7.31 -2.12 8.91
C LEU A 63 8.04 -1.31 7.84
N ASP A 64 8.76 -2.01 6.95
CA ASP A 64 9.52 -1.43 5.86
C ASP A 64 8.83 -1.67 4.50
N PRO A 65 9.07 -0.81 3.49
CA PRO A 65 8.53 -1.01 2.15
C PRO A 65 9.07 -2.28 1.46
N ASP A 66 10.29 -2.70 1.80
CA ASP A 66 10.98 -3.81 1.13
C ASP A 66 10.65 -5.17 1.74
N ASN A 67 10.24 -5.20 3.02
CA ASN A 67 10.01 -6.44 3.76
C ASN A 67 8.63 -6.48 4.40
N PHE A 68 8.06 -7.67 4.46
CA PHE A 68 6.88 -7.98 5.26
C PHE A 68 7.18 -9.03 6.29
N MET A 69 6.41 -8.99 7.37
CA MET A 69 6.58 -9.86 8.51
C MET A 69 5.31 -10.64 8.76
N VAL A 70 5.45 -11.90 9.17
CA VAL A 70 4.32 -12.78 9.47
C VAL A 70 4.42 -13.37 10.87
N ALA A 71 3.26 -13.65 11.46
CA ALA A 71 3.16 -14.38 12.71
C ALA A 71 1.98 -15.35 12.70
N PRO A 72 2.09 -16.50 13.41
CA PRO A 72 3.31 -17.08 13.98
C PRO A 72 4.34 -17.45 12.89
N GLN A 73 5.60 -17.71 13.28
CA GLN A 73 6.64 -18.16 12.34
C GLN A 73 6.24 -19.50 11.70
N PRO A 74 6.47 -19.68 10.39
CA PRO A 74 6.07 -20.90 9.69
C PRO A 74 6.86 -22.12 10.16
N ASP A 75 6.16 -23.25 10.24
CA ASP A 75 6.73 -24.55 10.59
C ASP A 75 7.52 -25.18 9.42
N SER A 76 8.15 -26.34 9.66
CA SER A 76 8.82 -27.14 8.62
C SER A 76 7.93 -28.23 8.02
N THR A 77 6.66 -28.29 8.42
CA THR A 77 5.77 -29.41 8.07
C THR A 77 5.23 -29.23 6.65
N THR A 78 4.95 -27.98 6.26
CA THR A 78 4.33 -27.65 4.97
C THR A 78 5.03 -26.49 4.28
N THR A 79 5.09 -26.51 2.95
CA THR A 79 5.47 -25.32 2.18
C THR A 79 4.34 -24.29 2.24
N TYR A 80 4.65 -23.09 2.72
CA TYR A 80 3.71 -21.97 2.75
C TYR A 80 3.94 -21.02 1.58
N ASP A 81 2.93 -20.93 0.72
CA ASP A 81 2.86 -20.00 -0.40
C ASP A 81 1.95 -18.82 -0.03
N VAL A 82 2.50 -17.61 -0.11
CA VAL A 82 1.78 -16.38 0.19
C VAL A 82 1.50 -15.62 -1.09
N ARG A 83 0.22 -15.39 -1.37
CA ARG A 83 -0.24 -14.57 -2.49
C ARG A 83 -0.71 -13.23 -1.92
N MET A 84 -0.20 -12.13 -2.47
CA MET A 84 -0.51 -10.79 -2.00
C MET A 84 -0.98 -9.91 -3.14
N ILE A 85 -1.90 -9.00 -2.83
CA ILE A 85 -2.21 -7.85 -3.69
C ILE A 85 -1.56 -6.65 -3.03
N VAL A 86 -0.64 -6.00 -3.73
CA VAL A 86 0.16 -4.88 -3.22
C VAL A 86 -0.05 -3.62 -4.06
N CYS A 87 0.05 -2.48 -3.39
CA CYS A 87 0.13 -1.15 -3.99
C CYS A 87 1.59 -0.83 -4.26
N LEU A 88 1.92 -0.56 -5.52
CA LEU A 88 3.26 -0.19 -5.95
C LEU A 88 3.36 1.32 -6.10
N LYS A 89 4.50 1.89 -5.70
CA LYS A 89 4.89 3.26 -6.04
C LYS A 89 6.17 3.21 -6.90
N PRO A 90 6.29 4.07 -7.92
CA PRO A 90 7.51 4.14 -8.71
C PRO A 90 8.66 4.66 -7.85
N LEU A 91 9.87 4.13 -8.06
CA LEU A 91 11.07 4.67 -7.44
C LEU A 91 11.33 6.09 -7.93
N ARG A 92 11.99 6.91 -7.10
CA ARG A 92 12.37 8.28 -7.50
C ARG A 92 13.32 8.32 -8.70
N THR A 93 14.09 7.24 -8.90
CA THR A 93 15.01 7.06 -10.03
C THR A 93 14.37 6.35 -11.22
N ALA A 94 13.10 5.93 -11.11
CA ALA A 94 12.42 5.22 -12.19
C ALA A 94 12.27 6.13 -13.41
N THR A 95 12.69 5.64 -14.58
CA THR A 95 12.52 6.35 -15.85
C THR A 95 11.19 6.03 -16.53
N THR A 96 10.52 4.96 -16.07
CA THR A 96 9.29 4.45 -16.67
C THR A 96 8.24 4.17 -15.61
N MET A 97 6.97 4.31 -15.99
CA MET A 97 5.81 3.94 -15.18
C MET A 97 4.81 3.22 -16.07
N ASP A 98 3.94 2.39 -15.48
CA ASP A 98 2.88 1.76 -16.24
C ASP A 98 2.00 2.81 -16.92
N LYS A 99 1.70 2.57 -18.20
CA LYS A 99 0.94 3.48 -19.06
C LYS A 99 -0.45 3.71 -18.49
N THR A 100 -1.13 2.66 -18.02
CA THR A 100 -2.51 2.79 -17.57
C THR A 100 -2.63 3.69 -16.34
N VAL A 101 -1.66 3.59 -15.43
CA VAL A 101 -1.57 4.43 -14.23
C VAL A 101 -1.18 5.86 -14.61
N LEU A 102 -0.24 6.03 -15.56
CA LEU A 102 0.20 7.35 -16.00
C LEU A 102 -0.91 8.11 -16.69
N ASP A 103 -1.61 7.48 -17.64
CA ASP A 103 -2.72 8.10 -18.39
C ASP A 103 -3.84 8.59 -17.42
N ASP A 104 -4.03 7.90 -16.28
CA ASP A 104 -5.03 8.30 -15.29
C ASP A 104 -4.58 9.48 -14.41
N LEU A 105 -3.28 9.53 -14.06
CA LEU A 105 -2.69 10.52 -13.16
C LEU A 105 -2.06 11.73 -13.86
N GLU A 106 -1.83 11.68 -15.18
CA GLU A 106 -1.11 12.69 -15.94
C GLU A 106 -1.65 14.10 -15.68
N THR A 107 -2.97 14.27 -15.78
CA THR A 107 -3.58 15.60 -15.59
C THR A 107 -3.51 16.10 -14.15
N VAL A 108 -3.43 15.20 -13.17
CA VAL A 108 -3.24 15.55 -11.76
C VAL A 108 -1.81 16.05 -11.55
N ILE A 109 -0.83 15.30 -12.05
CA ILE A 109 0.59 15.66 -11.97
C ILE A 109 0.84 17.01 -12.66
N MET A 110 0.25 17.24 -13.84
CA MET A 110 0.36 18.51 -14.55
C MET A 110 -0.15 19.71 -13.73
N HIS A 111 -1.35 19.63 -13.14
CA HIS A 111 -1.88 20.74 -12.33
C HIS A 111 -1.06 20.99 -11.06
N GLY A 112 -0.57 19.94 -10.39
CA GLY A 112 0.31 20.08 -9.24
C GLY A 112 1.63 20.77 -9.61
N ALA A 113 2.25 20.36 -10.72
CA ALA A 113 3.48 20.97 -11.22
C ALA A 113 3.28 22.45 -11.60
N LEU A 114 2.21 22.77 -12.33
CA LEU A 114 1.90 24.13 -12.76
C LEU A 114 1.66 25.07 -11.57
N GLN A 115 0.96 24.63 -10.54
CA GLN A 115 0.79 25.42 -9.32
C GLN A 115 2.15 25.79 -8.71
N HIS A 116 3.05 24.82 -8.54
CA HIS A 116 4.36 25.08 -7.94
C HIS A 116 5.22 26.01 -8.80
N LEU A 117 5.17 25.86 -10.12
CA LEU A 117 5.91 26.72 -11.03
C LEU A 117 5.40 28.16 -10.94
N LEU A 118 4.10 28.38 -11.14
CA LEU A 118 3.51 29.74 -11.27
C LEU A 118 3.60 30.59 -10.00
N VAL A 119 3.84 29.97 -8.84
CA VAL A 119 4.03 30.66 -7.56
C VAL A 119 5.46 31.21 -7.40
N LEU A 120 6.43 30.74 -8.19
CA LEU A 120 7.83 31.16 -8.05
C LEU A 120 7.95 32.69 -8.23
N PRO A 121 8.68 33.40 -7.35
CA PRO A 121 8.87 34.83 -7.48
C PRO A 121 9.82 35.17 -8.65
N ASP A 122 9.72 36.42 -9.13
CA ASP A 122 10.66 37.03 -10.08
C ASP A 122 10.82 36.30 -11.43
N ARG A 123 9.76 35.63 -11.91
CA ARG A 123 9.68 35.10 -13.27
C ARG A 123 8.61 35.83 -14.08
N THR A 124 8.86 35.99 -15.37
CA THR A 124 7.95 36.69 -16.30
C THR A 124 6.62 35.94 -16.52
N TRP A 125 6.60 34.65 -16.21
CA TRP A 125 5.46 33.74 -16.37
C TRP A 125 4.79 33.42 -15.02
N SER A 126 5.19 34.08 -13.92
CA SER A 126 4.58 33.88 -12.61
C SER A 126 3.20 34.53 -12.56
N ASP A 127 2.19 33.74 -12.19
CA ASP A 127 0.81 34.19 -12.03
C ASP A 127 0.15 33.49 -10.83
N ARG A 128 -0.11 34.27 -9.77
CA ARG A 128 -0.70 33.77 -8.53
C ARG A 128 -2.17 33.41 -8.67
N GLU A 129 -2.91 34.06 -9.56
CA GLU A 129 -4.33 33.75 -9.79
C GLU A 129 -4.47 32.44 -10.54
N LEU A 130 -3.69 32.27 -11.61
CA LEU A 130 -3.66 31.04 -12.40
C LEU A 130 -3.08 29.86 -11.58
N ALA A 131 -2.11 30.12 -10.70
CA ALA A 131 -1.65 29.14 -9.72
C ALA A 131 -2.77 28.68 -8.78
N SER A 132 -3.62 29.59 -8.28
CA SER A 132 -4.76 29.26 -7.43
C SER A 132 -5.81 28.42 -8.15
N TYR A 133 -6.04 28.68 -9.44
CA TYR A 133 -6.90 27.84 -10.28
C TYR A 133 -6.37 26.41 -10.37
N HIS A 134 -5.08 26.24 -10.70
CA HIS A 134 -4.47 24.91 -10.78
C HIS A 134 -4.41 24.20 -9.42
N ALA A 135 -4.25 24.93 -8.31
CA ALA A 135 -4.32 24.36 -6.97
C ALA A 135 -5.71 23.76 -6.66
N LYS A 136 -6.78 24.44 -7.07
CA LYS A 136 -8.15 23.93 -6.90
C LYS A 136 -8.40 22.68 -7.76
N GLN A 137 -7.97 22.69 -9.03
CA GLN A 137 -8.05 21.52 -9.91
C GLN A 137 -7.22 20.35 -9.38
N PHE A 138 -6.02 20.67 -8.89
CA PHE A 138 -5.21 20.00 -7.89
C PHE A 138 -5.98 19.04 -6.97
N ALA A 139 -6.53 19.69 -5.95
CA ALA A 139 -7.25 19.05 -4.86
C ALA A 139 -8.49 18.31 -5.33
N PHE A 140 -9.23 18.87 -6.30
CA PHE A 140 -10.44 18.25 -6.83
C PHE A 140 -10.13 16.89 -7.46
N LYS A 141 -9.22 16.85 -8.45
CA LYS A 141 -8.89 15.60 -9.13
C LYS A 141 -8.19 14.60 -8.20
N LEU A 142 -7.34 15.07 -7.29
CA LEU A 142 -6.71 14.18 -6.31
C LEU A 142 -7.75 13.46 -5.43
N SER A 143 -8.78 14.18 -4.98
CA SER A 143 -9.86 13.60 -4.17
C SER A 143 -10.71 12.59 -4.95
N GLU A 144 -11.02 12.90 -6.22
CA GLU A 144 -11.71 11.99 -7.14
C GLU A 144 -10.90 10.69 -7.36
N ARG A 145 -9.59 10.81 -7.66
CA ARG A 145 -8.72 9.65 -7.89
C ARG A 145 -8.57 8.78 -6.64
N ARG A 146 -8.42 9.40 -5.48
CA ARG A 146 -8.36 8.68 -4.19
C ARG A 146 -9.67 7.92 -3.93
N ALA A 147 -10.82 8.54 -4.19
CA ALA A 147 -12.11 7.86 -4.04
C ALA A 147 -12.19 6.65 -4.99
N ARG A 148 -11.85 6.82 -6.27
CA ARG A 148 -11.85 5.74 -7.25
C ARG A 148 -10.91 4.58 -6.89
N GLY A 149 -9.71 4.88 -6.38
CA GLY A 149 -8.76 3.87 -5.92
C GLY A 149 -9.29 3.05 -4.75
N ASN A 150 -9.87 3.72 -3.75
CA ASN A 150 -10.43 3.06 -2.55
C ASN A 150 -11.65 2.19 -2.85
N LEU A 151 -12.49 2.61 -3.80
CA LEU A 151 -13.71 1.89 -4.18
C LEU A 151 -13.42 0.65 -5.04
N GLY A 152 -12.21 0.57 -5.60
CA GLY A 152 -11.95 -0.23 -6.79
C GLY A 152 -12.75 0.30 -7.98
N ALA A 153 -12.36 -0.07 -9.20
CA ALA A 153 -13.14 0.27 -10.41
C ALA A 153 -14.51 -0.47 -10.50
N SER A 154 -15.03 -0.94 -9.36
CA SER A 154 -16.27 -1.69 -9.24
C SER A 154 -17.47 -0.75 -9.16
N ARG A 155 -18.53 -1.11 -9.88
CA ARG A 155 -19.85 -0.45 -9.79
C ARG A 155 -20.76 -1.10 -8.74
N ALA A 156 -20.19 -1.92 -7.84
CA ALA A 156 -20.95 -2.59 -6.79
C ALA A 156 -21.61 -1.57 -5.85
N SER A 157 -22.83 -1.88 -5.41
CA SER A 157 -23.58 -0.99 -4.52
C SER A 157 -22.90 -0.93 -3.14
N MET A 158 -22.46 0.26 -2.74
CA MET A 158 -21.93 0.53 -1.39
C MET A 158 -23.06 0.72 -0.39
N ARG A 159 -23.86 -0.32 -0.15
CA ARG A 159 -24.85 -0.29 0.93
C ARG A 159 -24.18 -0.77 2.21
N VAL A 160 -24.15 0.08 3.23
CA VAL A 160 -23.81 -0.32 4.58
C VAL A 160 -25.07 -0.86 5.25
N GLN A 161 -25.00 -2.08 5.79
CA GLN A 161 -26.04 -2.60 6.66
C GLN A 161 -25.77 -2.09 8.08
N ALA A 162 -26.67 -1.29 8.64
CA ALA A 162 -26.57 -0.83 10.02
C ALA A 162 -26.52 -2.05 10.96
N GLN A 163 -25.52 -2.10 11.84
CA GLN A 163 -25.40 -3.16 12.83
C GLN A 163 -26.58 -3.02 13.80
N LYS A 164 -27.33 -4.12 14.03
CA LYS A 164 -28.38 -4.11 15.03
C LYS A 164 -27.72 -4.03 16.41
N PHE A 165 -27.96 -2.93 17.12
CA PHE A 165 -27.70 -2.86 18.55
C PHE A 165 -28.71 -3.76 19.24
N ALA A 166 -28.20 -4.82 19.87
CA ALA A 166 -28.96 -5.74 20.72
C ALA A 166 -28.55 -5.50 22.17
#